data_AF-A0A327N7C1-F1
#
_entry.id   AF-A0A327N7C1-F1
#
_cell.length_a   1.000
_cell.length_b   1.000
_cell.length_c   1.000
_cell.angle_alpha   90.00
_cell.angle_beta   90.00
_cell.angle_gamma   90.00
#
_symmetry.space_group_name_H-M   'P 1'
#
loop_
_entity.id
_entity.type
_entity.pdbx_description
1 polymer ?
#
loop_
_entity_poly.entity_id
_entity_poly.type
_entity_poly.pdbx_seq_one_letter_code
_entity_poly.pdbx_strand_id
1 'polypeptide(L)'
;MAQSPFKTHRHLLVTTTSATGERMREFVLSLYNDNRFLFRAASIRHFDEVHMAIFLELAQSFNEHGLNDPEFVSVCMDVINQYETKARKNYDELIALRSVRPAPSGIGAEDHALSVKDCEERYEIDQEKGYIR
;
A
#
# COMPACT_ATOMS: atom_id res chain seq x y z
N MET A 1 3.72 5.05 -30.69
CA MET A 1 3.08 5.34 -29.39
C MET A 1 4.11 5.00 -28.32
N ALA A 2 4.50 5.97 -27.49
CA ALA A 2 5.38 5.69 -26.36
C ALA A 2 4.64 4.74 -25.39
N GLN A 3 5.35 3.79 -24.81
CA GLN A 3 4.79 2.87 -23.83
C GLN A 3 4.50 3.66 -22.54
N SER A 4 3.33 3.45 -21.94
CA SER A 4 2.97 4.09 -20.66
C SER A 4 4.02 3.78 -19.58
N PRO A 5 4.54 4.78 -18.84
CA PRO A 5 5.51 4.54 -17.77
C PRO A 5 4.92 3.72 -16.62
N PHE A 6 3.60 3.75 -16.42
CA PHE A 6 2.92 2.89 -15.45
C PHE A 6 3.06 1.39 -15.81
N LYS A 7 3.15 1.08 -17.12
CA LYS A 7 3.46 -0.27 -17.60
C LYS A 7 4.94 -0.60 -17.42
N THR A 8 5.82 0.32 -17.80
CA THR A 8 7.28 0.15 -17.70
C THR A 8 7.72 -0.11 -16.25
N HIS A 9 7.18 0.66 -15.30
CA HIS A 9 7.56 0.60 -13.89
C HIS A 9 6.61 -0.25 -13.05
N ARG A 10 5.77 -1.09 -13.66
CA ARG A 10 4.75 -1.88 -12.96
C ARG A 10 5.33 -2.73 -11.84
N HIS A 11 6.53 -3.31 -12.02
CA HIS A 11 7.17 -4.11 -10.97
C HIS A 11 7.44 -3.30 -9.70
N LEU A 12 7.95 -2.08 -9.84
CA LEU A 12 8.18 -1.16 -8.72
C LEU A 12 6.86 -0.77 -8.04
N LEU A 13 5.85 -0.47 -8.84
CA LEU A 13 4.55 0.01 -8.36
C LEU A 13 3.76 -1.12 -7.69
N VAL A 14 3.76 -2.33 -8.23
CA VAL A 14 2.81 -3.39 -7.82
C VAL A 14 3.50 -4.50 -7.03
N THR A 15 4.74 -4.87 -7.34
CA THR A 15 5.36 -6.11 -6.81
C THR A 15 6.34 -5.83 -5.68
N THR A 16 7.06 -4.71 -5.72
CA THR A 16 8.15 -4.43 -4.79
C THR A 16 7.65 -4.14 -3.36
N THR A 17 8.31 -4.74 -2.36
CA THR A 17 8.06 -4.53 -0.92
C THR A 17 8.98 -3.47 -0.28
N SER A 18 9.78 -2.76 -1.07
CA SER A 18 10.65 -1.70 -0.58
C SER A 18 9.84 -0.49 -0.11
N ALA A 19 10.38 0.22 0.88
CA ALA A 19 9.80 1.48 1.37
C ALA A 19 9.65 2.53 0.26
N THR A 20 10.54 2.52 -0.73
CA THR A 20 10.45 3.41 -1.90
C THR A 20 9.31 3.02 -2.82
N GLY A 21 9.09 1.72 -3.05
CA GLY A 21 7.93 1.22 -3.79
C GLY A 21 6.61 1.59 -3.11
N GLU A 22 6.55 1.52 -1.78
CA GLU A 22 5.36 1.97 -1.01
C GLU A 22 5.07 3.45 -1.22
N ARG A 23 6.10 4.31 -1.13
CA ARG A 23 5.94 5.76 -1.36
C ARG A 23 5.52 6.07 -2.80
N MET A 24 6.05 5.31 -3.77
CA MET A 24 5.66 5.47 -5.17
C MET A 24 4.20 5.05 -5.38
N ARG A 25 3.74 3.98 -4.72
CA ARG A 25 2.32 3.61 -4.69
C ARG A 25 1.44 4.69 -4.09
N GLU A 26 1.83 5.27 -2.95
CA GLU A 26 1.08 6.37 -2.33
C GLU A 26 0.94 7.55 -3.26
N PHE A 27 2.01 7.91 -3.99
CA PHE A 27 1.96 8.94 -5.02
C PHE A 27 0.97 8.58 -6.13
N VAL A 28 1.12 7.41 -6.75
CA VAL A 28 0.26 6.96 -7.86
C VAL A 28 -1.21 6.89 -7.45
N LEU A 29 -1.50 6.40 -6.24
CA LEU A 29 -2.87 6.38 -5.71
C LEU A 29 -3.42 7.77 -5.41
N SER A 30 -2.59 8.71 -4.94
CA SER A 30 -3.04 10.10 -4.73
C SER A 30 -3.43 10.81 -6.02
N LEU A 31 -2.86 10.42 -7.16
CA LEU A 31 -3.29 10.91 -8.47
C LEU A 31 -4.65 10.34 -8.87
N TYR A 32 -4.95 9.11 -8.42
CA TYR A 32 -6.19 8.40 -8.75
C TYR A 32 -7.38 8.87 -7.92
N ASN A 33 -7.18 9.09 -6.62
CA ASN A 33 -8.18 9.60 -5.70
C ASN A 33 -7.50 10.29 -4.51
N ASP A 34 -7.30 11.60 -4.65
CA ASP A 34 -6.63 12.47 -3.67
C ASP A 34 -7.39 12.60 -2.34
N ASN A 35 -8.70 12.40 -2.35
CA ASN A 35 -9.53 12.40 -1.14
C ASN A 35 -9.31 11.15 -0.29
N ARG A 36 -9.02 10.00 -0.92
CA ARG A 36 -8.79 8.72 -0.22
C ARG A 36 -7.30 8.48 0.06
N PHE A 37 -6.43 8.87 -0.86
CA PHE A 37 -5.01 8.53 -0.82
C PHE A 37 -4.16 9.79 -0.81
N LEU A 38 -3.40 9.97 0.26
CA LEU A 38 -2.54 11.14 0.44
C LEU A 38 -1.08 10.77 0.20
N PHE A 39 -0.42 11.53 -0.67
CA PHE A 39 1.02 11.48 -0.81
C PHE A 39 1.68 12.61 -0.02
N ARG A 40 2.61 12.24 0.87
CA ARG A 40 3.38 13.22 1.64
C ARG A 40 4.56 13.70 0.80
N ALA A 41 4.63 15.00 0.49
CA ALA A 41 5.76 15.57 -0.25
C ALA A 41 7.13 15.29 0.42
N ALA A 42 7.16 15.19 1.76
CA ALA A 42 8.35 14.78 2.51
C ALA A 42 8.87 13.39 2.13
N SER A 43 8.06 12.54 1.48
CA SER A 43 8.47 11.22 1.00
C SER A 43 9.53 11.29 -0.09
N ILE A 44 9.57 12.40 -0.85
CA ILE A 44 10.49 12.63 -1.97
C ILE A 44 11.96 12.65 -1.49
N ARG A 45 12.24 13.06 -0.25
CA ARG A 45 13.61 13.10 0.30
C ARG A 45 14.32 11.73 0.36
N HIS A 46 13.58 10.64 0.16
CA HIS A 46 14.09 9.28 0.18
C HIS A 46 14.27 8.68 -1.22
N PHE A 47 14.03 9.46 -2.27
CA PHE A 47 14.26 9.03 -3.64
C PHE A 47 15.71 9.34 -4.01
N ASP A 48 16.42 8.32 -4.50
CA ASP A 48 17.67 8.51 -5.22
C ASP A 48 17.38 9.05 -6.64
N GLU A 49 18.44 9.26 -7.42
CA GLU A 49 18.33 9.77 -8.79
C GLU A 49 17.42 8.92 -9.68
N VAL A 50 17.45 7.58 -9.52
CA VAL A 50 16.65 6.65 -10.32
C VAL A 50 15.17 6.78 -9.95
N HIS A 51 14.85 6.74 -8.65
CA HIS A 51 13.48 6.85 -8.20
C HIS A 51 12.89 8.24 -8.46
N MET A 52 13.71 9.29 -8.40
CA MET A 52 13.28 10.64 -8.77
C MET A 52 12.94 10.73 -10.26
N ALA A 53 13.74 10.14 -11.14
CA ALA A 53 13.46 10.10 -12.57
C ALA A 53 12.14 9.38 -12.87
N ILE A 54 11.90 8.23 -12.23
CA ILE A 54 10.64 7.48 -12.36
C ILE A 54 9.46 8.32 -11.85
N PHE A 55 9.60 8.96 -10.69
CA PHE A 55 8.55 9.83 -10.13
C PHE A 55 8.14 10.93 -11.11
N LEU A 56 9.11 11.64 -11.70
CA LEU A 56 8.86 12.70 -12.66
C LEU A 56 8.23 12.18 -13.95
N GLU A 57 8.67 11.02 -14.45
CA GLU A 57 8.11 10.38 -15.64
C GLU A 57 6.64 10.00 -15.44
N LEU A 58 6.30 9.40 -14.29
CA LEU A 58 4.91 9.06 -13.94
C LEU A 58 4.05 10.32 -13.79
N ALA A 59 4.57 11.36 -13.12
CA ALA A 59 3.88 12.64 -12.93
C ALA A 59 3.58 13.32 -14.27
N GLN A 60 4.57 13.36 -15.17
CA GLN A 60 4.42 13.94 -16.50
C GLN A 60 3.38 13.18 -17.32
N SER A 61 3.46 11.85 -17.34
CA SER A 61 2.51 11.02 -18.10
C SER A 61 1.08 11.16 -17.58
N PHE A 62 0.89 11.24 -16.26
CA PHE A 62 -0.43 11.53 -15.69
C PHE A 62 -0.92 12.93 -16.05
N ASN A 63 -0.05 13.94 -16.05
CA ASN A 63 -0.43 15.29 -16.49
C ASN A 63 -0.86 15.32 -17.98
N GLU A 64 -0.26 14.48 -18.82
CA GLU A 64 -0.58 14.40 -20.26
C GLU A 64 -1.84 13.58 -20.56
N HIS A 65 -2.09 12.49 -19.82
CA HIS A 65 -3.14 11.52 -20.15
C HIS A 65 -4.24 11.40 -19.08
N GLY A 66 -3.91 11.69 -17.83
CA GLY A 66 -4.79 11.55 -16.67
C GLY A 66 -5.38 10.14 -16.56
N LEU A 67 -6.67 10.07 -16.23
CA LEU A 67 -7.42 8.82 -16.15
C LEU A 67 -7.64 8.11 -17.49
N ASN A 68 -7.26 8.73 -18.62
CA ASN A 68 -7.36 8.09 -19.94
C ASN A 68 -6.23 7.11 -20.22
N ASP A 69 -5.19 7.04 -19.36
CA ASP A 69 -4.18 5.98 -19.45
C ASP A 69 -4.70 4.68 -18.79
N PRO A 70 -5.01 3.63 -19.56
CA PRO A 70 -5.52 2.37 -19.01
C PRO A 70 -4.48 1.63 -18.16
N GLU A 71 -3.19 1.83 -18.40
CA GLU A 71 -2.13 1.18 -17.62
C GLU A 71 -2.01 1.84 -16.23
N PHE A 72 -2.20 3.16 -16.13
CA PHE A 72 -2.32 3.87 -14.85
C PHE A 72 -3.47 3.34 -14.01
N VAL A 73 -4.68 3.29 -14.60
CA VAL A 73 -5.88 2.81 -13.91
C VAL A 73 -5.69 1.36 -13.47
N SER A 74 -5.13 0.50 -14.33
CA SER A 74 -4.83 -0.89 -14.00
C SER A 74 -3.87 -1.01 -12.82
N VAL A 75 -2.79 -0.23 -12.79
CA VAL A 75 -1.84 -0.23 -11.66
C VAL A 75 -2.53 0.19 -10.36
N CYS A 76 -3.35 1.24 -10.38
CA CYS A 76 -4.07 1.70 -9.19
C CYS A 76 -4.98 0.62 -8.63
N MET A 77 -5.76 -0.04 -9.50
CA MET A 77 -6.67 -1.12 -9.09
C MET A 77 -5.90 -2.33 -8.53
N ASP A 78 -4.78 -2.72 -9.14
CA ASP A 78 -3.94 -3.80 -8.63
C ASP A 78 -3.40 -3.48 -7.22
N VAL A 79 -2.92 -2.26 -7.00
CA VAL A 79 -2.42 -1.83 -5.69
C VAL A 79 -3.54 -1.81 -4.65
N ILE A 80 -4.71 -1.26 -4.99
CA ILE A 80 -5.88 -1.25 -4.10
C ILE A 80 -6.28 -2.68 -3.73
N ASN A 81 -6.42 -3.57 -4.71
CA ASN A 81 -6.77 -4.97 -4.50
C ASN A 81 -5.76 -5.67 -3.59
N GLN A 82 -4.47 -5.39 -3.74
CA GLN A 82 -3.44 -5.94 -2.84
C GLN A 82 -3.59 -5.43 -1.40
N TYR A 83 -3.84 -4.13 -1.21
CA TYR A 83 -4.05 -3.58 0.12
C TYR A 83 -5.31 -4.13 0.78
N GLU A 84 -6.42 -4.25 0.04
CA GLU A 84 -7.66 -4.85 0.53
C GLU A 84 -7.48 -6.35 0.87
N THR A 85 -6.71 -7.08 0.06
CA THR A 85 -6.38 -8.49 0.33
C THR A 85 -5.53 -8.63 1.60
N LYS A 86 -4.53 -7.77 1.79
CA LYS A 86 -3.69 -7.76 3.00
C LYS A 86 -4.50 -7.40 4.24
N ALA A 87 -5.36 -6.40 4.15
CA ALA A 87 -6.25 -6.00 5.23
C ALA A 87 -7.20 -7.13 5.63
N ARG A 88 -7.77 -7.85 4.65
CA ARG A 88 -8.60 -9.04 4.91
C ARG A 88 -7.82 -10.12 5.64
N LYS A 89 -6.61 -10.43 5.18
CA LYS A 89 -5.76 -11.44 5.81
C LYS A 89 -5.42 -11.07 7.27
N ASN A 90 -5.06 -9.81 7.52
CA ASN A 90 -4.79 -9.32 8.87
C ASN A 90 -6.03 -9.46 9.78
N TYR A 91 -7.22 -9.15 9.25
CA TYR A 91 -8.47 -9.31 9.99
C TYR A 91 -8.80 -10.78 10.31
N ASP A 92 -8.64 -11.68 9.34
CA ASP A 92 -8.87 -13.12 9.55
C ASP A 92 -7.88 -13.68 10.61
N GLU A 93 -6.63 -13.22 10.58
CA GLU A 93 -5.61 -13.55 11.58
C GLU A 93 -5.97 -13.00 12.96
N LEU A 94 -6.46 -11.75 13.04
CA LEU A 94 -6.93 -11.16 14.29
C LEU A 94 -8.10 -11.95 14.91
N ILE A 95 -9.07 -12.39 14.10
CA ILE A 95 -10.17 -13.26 14.56
C ILE A 95 -9.62 -14.58 15.10
N ALA A 96 -8.69 -15.21 14.37
CA ALA A 96 -8.09 -16.47 14.77
C ALA A 96 -7.33 -16.33 16.09
N LEU A 97 -6.52 -15.28 16.24
CA LEU A 97 -5.79 -14.99 17.47
C LEU A 97 -6.75 -14.76 18.66
N ARG A 98 -7.77 -13.91 18.50
CA ARG A 98 -8.76 -13.65 19.55
C ARG A 98 -9.58 -14.88 19.97
N SER A 99 -9.67 -15.89 19.10
CA SER A 99 -10.35 -17.15 19.40
C SER A 99 -9.51 -18.09 20.28
N VAL A 100 -8.20 -17.88 20.35
CA VAL A 100 -7.28 -18.63 21.22
C VAL A 100 -7.13 -17.86 22.53
N ARG A 101 -7.34 -18.53 23.68
CA ARG A 101 -7.02 -17.97 25.00
C ARG A 101 -5.87 -18.75 25.62
N PRO A 102 -4.62 -18.27 25.51
CA PRO A 102 -3.50 -18.89 26.22
C PRO A 102 -3.68 -18.75 27.74
N ALA A 103 -3.14 -19.69 28.50
CA ALA A 103 -3.13 -19.59 29.95
C ALA A 103 -2.29 -18.35 30.37
N PRO A 104 -2.70 -17.57 31.38
CA PRO A 104 -2.03 -16.32 31.76
C PRO A 104 -0.55 -16.45 32.14
N SER A 105 -0.13 -17.64 32.57
CA SER A 105 1.24 -17.99 32.93
C SER A 105 1.84 -19.06 32.01
N GLY A 106 1.24 -19.29 30.84
CA GLY A 106 1.70 -20.24 29.85
C GLY A 106 2.84 -19.69 29.00
N ILE A 107 3.75 -20.56 28.57
CA ILE A 107 4.78 -20.24 27.58
C ILE A 107 4.07 -19.69 26.32
N GLY A 108 4.47 -18.51 25.85
CA GLY A 108 3.90 -17.86 24.66
C GLY A 108 2.68 -16.95 24.89
N ALA A 109 2.25 -16.72 26.14
CA ALA A 109 1.16 -15.79 26.43
C ALA A 109 1.51 -14.33 26.07
N GLU A 110 2.77 -13.92 26.30
CA GLU A 110 3.28 -12.60 25.95
C GLU A 110 3.39 -12.42 24.42
N ASP A 111 3.98 -13.39 23.71
CA ASP A 111 4.08 -13.38 22.25
C ASP A 111 2.70 -13.35 21.57
N HIS A 112 1.72 -14.07 22.13
CA HIS A 112 0.35 -14.03 21.67
C HIS A 112 -0.29 -12.65 21.88
N ALA A 113 -0.11 -12.05 23.05
CA ALA A 113 -0.63 -10.70 23.33
C ALA A 113 -0.01 -9.64 22.40
N LEU A 114 1.28 -9.75 22.11
CA LEU A 114 1.96 -8.90 21.12
C LEU A 114 1.39 -9.09 19.71
N SER A 115 1.17 -10.34 19.28
CA SER A 115 0.59 -10.65 17.96
C SER A 115 -0.82 -10.08 17.81
N VAL A 116 -1.66 -10.22 18.86
CA VAL A 116 -3.00 -9.62 18.87
C VAL A 116 -2.90 -8.11 18.71
N LYS A 117 -2.04 -7.47 19.50
CA LYS A 117 -1.86 -6.01 19.47
C LYS A 117 -1.39 -5.52 18.10
N ASP A 118 -0.38 -6.17 17.50
CA ASP A 118 0.13 -5.79 16.18
C ASP A 118 -0.95 -5.91 15.09
N CYS A 119 -1.75 -6.98 15.14
CA CYS A 119 -2.88 -7.16 14.23
C CYS A 119 -4.00 -6.12 14.45
N GLU A 120 -4.26 -5.74 15.70
CA GLU A 120 -5.23 -4.68 16.06
C GLU A 120 -4.79 -3.32 15.53
N GLU A 121 -3.55 -2.91 15.81
CA GLU A 121 -2.99 -1.64 15.31
C GLU A 121 -3.03 -1.60 13.76
N ARG A 122 -2.72 -2.72 13.10
CA ARG A 122 -2.81 -2.80 11.64
C ARG A 122 -4.25 -2.71 11.14
N TYR A 123 -5.20 -3.36 11.81
CA TYR A 123 -6.62 -3.34 11.44
C TYR A 123 -7.20 -1.93 11.55
N GLU A 124 -6.85 -1.18 12.60
CA GLU A 124 -7.25 0.22 12.75
C GLU A 124 -6.74 1.08 11.58
N ILE A 125 -5.46 0.95 11.21
CA ILE A 125 -4.88 1.64 10.05
C ILE A 125 -5.61 1.26 8.75
N ASP A 126 -5.91 -0.02 8.56
CA ASP A 126 -6.60 -0.50 7.36
C ASP A 126 -8.05 0.00 7.29
N GLN A 127 -8.73 0.18 8.42
CA GLN A 127 -10.05 0.82 8.51
C GLN A 127 -9.97 2.31 8.20
N GLU A 128 -9.01 3.03 8.78
CA GLU A 128 -8.78 4.46 8.50
C GLU A 128 -8.52 4.72 7.01
N LYS A 129 -7.75 3.84 6.36
CA LYS A 129 -7.48 3.90 4.90
C LYS A 129 -8.62 3.35 4.04
N GLY A 130 -9.65 2.79 4.66
CA GLY A 130 -10.82 2.22 3.98
C GLY A 130 -10.48 0.99 3.14
N TYR A 131 -9.47 0.20 3.50
CA TYR A 131 -9.16 -1.09 2.87
C TYR A 131 -10.04 -2.22 3.41
N ILE A 132 -10.61 -2.01 4.60
CA ILE A 132 -11.54 -2.92 5.23
C ILE A 132 -12.59 -2.11 6.00
N ARG A 133 -13.78 -2.70 6.16
CA ARG A 133 -14.89 -2.15 6.95
C ARG A 133 -15.11 -3.02 8.16
#